data_AF-A0A7T7ZYC1-F1
#
_entry.id   AF-A0A7T7ZYC1-F1
#
_cell.length_a   1.000
_cell.length_b   1.000
_cell.length_c   1.000
_cell.angle_alpha   90.00
_cell.angle_beta   90.00
_cell.angle_gamma   90.00
#
_symmetry.space_group_name_H-M   'P 1'
#
loop_
_entity.id
_entity.type
_entity.pdbx_description
1 polymer ?
#
loop_
_entity_poly.entity_id
_entity_poly.type
_entity_poly.pdbx_seq_one_letter_code
_entity_poly.pdbx_strand_id
1 'polypeptide(L)'
;MNITFFIVIGLLILSMAAPFITLYAVSLIRKKNYSGHIKIQKTLFWIFVTSVIILELQIRFSGGSGSLVAESKYAETTFFKAVLIAHIIGAVLTFLIWGFTIFNSNRKWKGSEIFAGKLHVNHKKLGYITIAGQVYTSVSALMVCTMAFFL
;
A
#
# COMPACT_ATOMS: atom_id res chain seq x y z
N MET A 1 17.69 -15.07 -12.47
CA MET A 1 16.51 -14.36 -11.93
C MET A 1 16.91 -12.95 -11.58
N ASN A 2 16.22 -11.95 -12.13
CA ASN A 2 16.57 -10.54 -11.99
C ASN A 2 16.20 -10.02 -10.57
N ILE A 3 17.00 -9.12 -9.99
CA ILE A 3 16.78 -8.53 -8.66
C ILE A 3 15.37 -7.92 -8.55
N THR A 4 14.91 -7.30 -9.63
CA THR A 4 13.56 -6.72 -9.77
C THR A 4 12.45 -7.73 -9.50
N PHE A 5 12.60 -8.98 -9.95
CA PHE A 5 11.61 -10.03 -9.71
C PHE A 5 11.45 -10.30 -8.20
N PHE A 6 12.55 -10.43 -7.47
CA PHE A 6 12.51 -10.65 -6.02
C PHE A 6 11.90 -9.46 -5.27
N ILE A 7 12.19 -8.24 -5.71
CA ILE A 7 11.58 -7.02 -5.14
C ILE A 7 10.06 -7.04 -5.35
N VAL A 8 9.59 -7.36 -6.57
CA VAL A 8 8.15 -7.43 -6.88
C VAL A 8 7.46 -8.50 -6.04
N ILE A 9 8.03 -9.70 -5.94
CA ILE A 9 7.46 -10.77 -5.12
C ILE A 9 7.43 -10.39 -3.63
N GLY A 10 8.50 -9.80 -3.11
CA GLY A 10 8.55 -9.32 -1.73
C GLY A 10 7.48 -8.26 -1.45
N LEU A 11 7.33 -7.29 -2.36
CA LEU A 11 6.28 -6.26 -2.29
C LEU A 11 4.88 -6.85 -2.41
N LEU A 12 4.66 -7.86 -3.24
CA LEU A 12 3.39 -8.56 -3.35
C LEU A 12 3.03 -9.24 -2.03
N ILE A 13 3.95 -10.01 -1.43
CA ILE A 13 3.74 -10.67 -0.14
C ILE A 13 3.40 -9.63 0.94
N LEU A 14 4.17 -8.53 1.00
CA LEU A 14 3.91 -7.44 1.93
C LEU A 14 2.54 -6.79 1.68
N SER A 15 2.17 -6.54 0.43
CA SER A 15 0.87 -5.99 0.02
C SER A 15 -0.29 -6.89 0.44
N MET A 16 -0.17 -8.21 0.25
CA MET A 16 -1.17 -9.17 0.69
C MET A 16 -1.28 -9.25 2.22
N ALA A 17 -0.18 -9.11 2.95
CA ALA A 17 -0.19 -9.10 4.41
C ALA A 17 -0.75 -7.79 5.00
N ALA A 18 -0.61 -6.67 4.30
CA ALA A 18 -0.89 -5.33 4.84
C ALA A 18 -2.32 -5.13 5.36
N PRO A 19 -3.41 -5.54 4.67
CA PRO A 19 -4.76 -5.44 5.20
C PRO A 19 -4.92 -6.13 6.56
N PHE A 20 -4.33 -7.32 6.72
CA PHE A 20 -4.41 -8.10 7.96
C PHE A 20 -3.59 -7.45 9.08
N ILE A 21 -2.39 -6.95 8.78
CA ILE A 21 -1.57 -6.20 9.73
C ILE A 21 -2.29 -4.92 10.19
N THR A 22 -2.94 -4.22 9.26
CA THR A 22 -3.73 -3.02 9.57
C THR A 22 -4.94 -3.37 10.45
N LEU A 23 -5.68 -4.43 10.15
CA LEU A 23 -6.79 -4.90 10.99
C LEU A 23 -6.32 -5.31 12.39
N TYR A 24 -5.18 -5.98 12.49
CA TYR A 24 -4.54 -6.27 13.77
C TYR A 24 -4.21 -4.98 14.53
N ALA A 25 -3.62 -3.98 13.87
CA ALA A 25 -3.33 -2.68 14.48
C ALA A 25 -4.61 -1.98 14.98
N VAL A 26 -5.74 -2.12 14.29
CA VAL A 26 -7.04 -1.62 14.75
C VAL A 26 -7.51 -2.37 15.99
N SER A 27 -7.27 -3.68 16.10
CA SER A 27 -7.65 -4.46 17.29
C SER A 27 -6.95 -3.99 18.57
N LEU A 28 -5.73 -3.41 18.45
CA LEU A 28 -4.98 -2.85 19.57
C LEU A 28 -5.70 -1.67 20.24
N ILE A 29 -6.54 -0.94 19.49
CA ILE A 29 -7.36 0.15 20.01
C ILE A 29 -8.34 -0.39 21.06
N ARG A 30 -8.94 -1.56 20.84
CA ARG A 30 -9.84 -2.21 21.82
C ARG A 30 -9.13 -2.55 23.13
N LYS A 31 -7.83 -2.83 23.05
CA LYS A 31 -6.94 -3.08 24.20
C LYS A 31 -6.39 -1.79 24.81
N LYS A 32 -6.87 -0.61 24.38
CA LYS A 32 -6.36 0.73 24.75
C LYS A 32 -4.86 0.93 24.44
N ASN A 33 -4.28 0.09 23.59
CA ASN A 33 -2.88 0.16 23.19
C ASN A 33 -2.72 1.05 21.95
N TYR A 34 -2.87 2.36 22.15
CA TYR A 34 -2.80 3.34 21.06
C TYR A 34 -1.38 3.52 20.53
N SER A 35 -0.36 3.43 21.40
CA SER A 35 1.05 3.50 20.99
C SER A 35 1.39 2.35 20.03
N GLY A 36 0.88 1.14 20.31
CA GLY A 36 1.00 -0.01 19.41
C GLY A 36 0.34 0.21 18.05
N HIS A 37 -0.91 0.71 18.04
CA HIS A 37 -1.60 1.07 16.78
C HIS A 37 -0.78 2.06 15.95
N ILE A 38 -0.33 3.16 16.57
CA ILE A 38 0.46 4.22 15.91
C ILE A 38 1.79 3.67 15.39
N LYS A 39 2.50 2.88 16.21
CA LYS A 39 3.79 2.30 15.85
C LYS A 39 3.65 1.41 14.62
N ILE A 40 2.69 0.48 14.61
CA ILE A 40 2.48 -0.43 13.48
C ILE A 40 2.12 0.35 12.21
N GLN A 41 1.20 1.32 12.29
CA GLN A 41 0.78 2.10 11.12
C GLN A 41 1.94 2.92 10.52
N LYS A 42 2.75 3.57 11.36
CA LYS A 42 3.93 4.31 10.91
C LYS A 42 4.99 3.39 10.30
N THR A 43 5.30 2.29 10.99
CA THR A 43 6.31 1.33 10.52
C THR A 43 5.89 0.74 9.18
N LEU A 44 4.65 0.27 9.06
CA LEU A 44 4.14 -0.31 7.82
C LEU A 44 4.15 0.72 6.68
N PHE A 45 3.67 1.94 6.94
CA PHE A 45 3.68 3.02 5.94
C PHE A 45 5.09 3.31 5.41
N TRP A 46 6.08 3.46 6.29
CA TRP A 46 7.45 3.76 5.86
C TRP A 46 8.12 2.59 5.15
N ILE A 47 7.88 1.34 5.59
CA ILE A 47 8.36 0.16 4.86
C ILE A 47 7.85 0.19 3.42
N PHE A 48 6.56 0.46 3.22
CA PHE A 48 6.00 0.55 1.88
C PHE A 48 6.55 1.72 1.07
N VAL A 49 6.60 2.93 1.63
CA VAL A 49 7.13 4.11 0.92
C VAL A 49 8.55 3.86 0.45
N THR A 50 9.43 3.37 1.32
CA THR A 50 10.80 3.02 0.96
C THR A 50 10.86 1.93 -0.09
N SER A 51 10.04 0.87 0.04
CA SER A 51 10.04 -0.24 -0.91
C SER A 51 9.53 0.17 -2.29
N VAL A 52 8.50 1.02 -2.37
CA VAL A 52 7.97 1.55 -3.63
C VAL A 52 8.98 2.49 -4.29
N ILE A 53 9.68 3.34 -3.53
CA ILE A 53 10.76 4.18 -4.07
C ILE A 53 11.88 3.30 -4.67
N ILE A 54 12.30 2.25 -3.95
CA ILE A 54 13.31 1.31 -4.45
C ILE A 54 12.83 0.63 -5.73
N LEU A 55 11.59 0.13 -5.76
CA LEU A 55 11.02 -0.50 -6.95
C LEU A 55 10.97 0.48 -8.13
N GLU A 56 10.47 1.69 -7.92
CA GLU A 56 10.35 2.71 -8.96
C GLU A 56 11.72 3.10 -9.53
N LEU A 57 12.73 3.26 -8.69
CA LEU A 57 14.11 3.53 -9.13
C LEU A 57 14.63 2.37 -10.00
N GLN A 58 14.44 1.12 -9.56
CA GLN A 58 14.86 -0.05 -10.33
C GLN A 58 14.16 -0.13 -11.68
N ILE A 59 12.85 0.14 -11.73
CA ILE A 59 12.08 0.19 -12.98
C ILE A 59 12.65 1.26 -13.91
N ARG A 60 12.90 2.48 -13.40
CA ARG A 60 13.43 3.58 -14.21
C ARG A 60 14.82 3.30 -14.76
N PHE A 61 15.72 2.74 -13.93
CA PHE A 61 17.07 2.37 -14.37
C PHE A 61 17.08 1.19 -15.36
N SER A 62 16.05 0.34 -15.33
CA SER A 62 15.90 -0.78 -16.27
C SER A 62 15.30 -0.38 -17.62
N GLY A 63 14.97 0.90 -17.84
CA GLY A 63 14.34 1.38 -19.08
C GLY A 63 12.82 1.58 -19.00
N GLY A 64 12.26 1.64 -17.79
CA GLY A 64 10.84 1.91 -17.54
C GLY A 64 9.99 0.64 -17.36
N SER A 65 8.68 0.81 -17.12
CA SER A 65 7.78 -0.30 -16.79
C SER A 65 7.65 -1.34 -17.89
N GLY A 66 7.84 -0.97 -19.16
CA GLY A 66 7.87 -1.91 -20.29
C GLY A 66 8.99 -2.96 -20.17
N SER A 67 10.14 -2.59 -19.60
CA SER A 67 11.26 -3.52 -19.38
C SER A 67 10.92 -4.64 -18.40
N LEU A 68 10.03 -4.37 -17.45
CA LEU A 68 9.63 -5.31 -16.40
C LEU A 68 8.71 -6.42 -16.92
N VAL A 69 8.04 -6.16 -18.05
CA VAL A 69 7.01 -7.03 -18.62
C VAL A 69 7.37 -7.49 -20.03
N ALA A 70 8.57 -7.21 -20.53
CA ALA A 70 8.95 -7.43 -21.92
C ALA A 70 8.83 -8.90 -22.37
N GLU A 71 8.98 -9.84 -21.45
CA GLU A 71 8.86 -11.28 -21.72
C GLU A 71 7.42 -11.83 -21.54
N SER A 72 6.49 -11.01 -21.02
CA SER A 72 5.10 -11.42 -20.82
C SER A 72 4.33 -11.42 -22.14
N LYS A 73 3.59 -12.51 -22.38
CA LYS A 73 2.64 -12.62 -23.51
C LYS A 73 1.50 -11.62 -23.42
N TYR A 74 1.25 -11.06 -22.23
CA TYR A 74 0.15 -10.14 -21.96
C TYR A 74 0.55 -8.66 -21.97
N ALA A 75 1.84 -8.34 -22.05
CA ALA A 75 2.37 -6.99 -21.92
C ALA A 75 1.69 -5.96 -22.84
N GLU A 76 1.39 -6.36 -24.07
CA GLU A 76 0.80 -5.46 -25.07
C GLU A 76 -0.73 -5.42 -25.05
N THR A 77 -1.37 -6.30 -24.26
CA THR A 77 -2.84 -6.38 -24.20
C THR A 77 -3.44 -5.15 -23.53
N THR A 78 -4.55 -4.66 -24.08
CA THR A 78 -5.30 -3.53 -23.50
C THR A 78 -5.76 -3.83 -22.07
N PHE A 79 -6.10 -5.09 -21.79
CA PHE A 79 -6.50 -5.52 -20.46
C PHE A 79 -5.35 -5.37 -19.45
N PHE A 80 -4.14 -5.87 -19.77
CA PHE A 80 -2.98 -5.72 -18.88
C PHE A 80 -2.66 -4.25 -18.62
N LYS A 81 -2.60 -3.42 -19.67
CA LYS A 81 -2.34 -1.98 -19.57
C LYS A 81 -3.38 -1.28 -18.68
N ALA A 82 -4.66 -1.60 -18.84
CA ALA A 82 -5.73 -1.03 -18.03
C ALA A 82 -5.61 -1.44 -16.55
N VAL A 83 -5.35 -2.72 -16.27
CA VAL A 83 -5.17 -3.23 -14.90
C VAL A 83 -3.94 -2.61 -14.25
N LEU A 84 -2.83 -2.47 -14.96
CA LEU A 84 -1.62 -1.84 -14.47
C LEU A 84 -1.85 -0.36 -14.12
N ILE A 85 -2.50 0.41 -15.00
CA ILE A 85 -2.83 1.82 -14.76
C ILE A 85 -3.77 1.94 -13.54
N ALA A 86 -4.81 1.11 -13.48
CA ALA A 86 -5.76 1.11 -12.37
C ALA A 86 -5.07 0.78 -11.03
N HIS A 87 -4.18 -0.21 -11.03
CA HIS A 87 -3.35 -0.56 -9.88
C HIS A 87 -2.52 0.64 -9.40
N ILE A 88 -1.78 1.30 -10.30
CA ILE A 88 -0.92 2.44 -9.98
C ILE A 88 -1.75 3.58 -9.38
N ILE A 89 -2.87 3.94 -10.01
CA ILE A 89 -3.75 5.01 -9.52
C ILE A 89 -4.28 4.67 -8.12
N GLY A 90 -4.80 3.45 -7.93
CA GLY A 90 -5.31 3.03 -6.63
C GLY A 90 -4.23 2.97 -5.56
N ALA A 91 -3.01 2.55 -5.91
CA ALA A 91 -1.86 2.54 -5.00
C ALA A 91 -1.50 3.97 -4.58
N VAL A 92 -1.31 4.89 -5.53
CA VAL A 92 -0.97 6.29 -5.24
C VAL A 92 -2.03 6.94 -4.36
N LEU A 93 -3.32 6.81 -4.70
CA LEU A 93 -4.41 7.38 -3.91
C LEU A 93 -4.44 6.79 -2.48
N THR A 94 -4.22 5.48 -2.35
CA THR A 94 -4.16 4.81 -1.04
C THR A 94 -3.01 5.37 -0.20
N PHE A 95 -1.81 5.54 -0.77
CA PHE A 95 -0.67 6.13 -0.06
C PHE A 95 -0.89 7.59 0.32
N LEU A 96 -1.50 8.39 -0.54
CA LEU A 96 -1.82 9.80 -0.23
C LEU A 96 -2.83 9.89 0.93
N ILE A 97 -3.90 9.10 0.89
CA ILE A 97 -4.91 9.07 1.96
C ILE A 97 -4.29 8.55 3.27
N TRP A 98 -3.48 7.50 3.20
CA TRP A 98 -2.84 6.92 4.38
C TRP A 98 -1.81 7.86 5.00
N GLY A 99 -0.95 8.46 4.17
CA GLY A 99 0.03 9.46 4.58
C GLY A 99 -0.62 10.69 5.20
N PHE A 100 -1.69 11.21 4.58
CA PHE A 100 -2.50 12.29 5.15
C PHE A 100 -3.07 11.91 6.51
N THR A 101 -3.61 10.69 6.64
CA THR A 101 -4.17 10.17 7.90
C THR A 101 -3.11 10.11 8.99
N ILE A 102 -1.92 9.58 8.70
CA ILE A 102 -0.81 9.51 9.65
C ILE A 102 -0.34 10.91 10.06
N PHE A 103 -0.12 11.81 9.09
CA PHE A 103 0.40 13.16 9.36
C PHE A 103 -0.59 14.00 10.19
N ASN A 104 -1.86 14.04 9.77
CA ASN A 104 -2.90 14.79 10.47
C ASN A 104 -3.16 14.22 11.88
N SER A 105 -3.08 12.89 12.05
CA SER A 105 -3.26 12.27 13.37
C SER A 105 -2.07 12.53 14.30
N ASN A 106 -0.83 12.52 13.78
CA ASN A 106 0.37 12.84 14.58
C ASN A 106 0.39 14.29 15.05
N ARG A 107 0.10 15.24 14.15
CA ARG A 107 0.12 16.67 14.48
C ARG A 107 -0.90 17.03 15.57
N LYS A 108 -2.00 16.28 15.63
CA LYS A 108 -3.12 16.49 16.57
C LYS A 108 -3.07 15.52 17.76
N TRP A 109 -2.03 14.68 17.86
CA TRP A 109 -1.80 13.79 18.99
C TRP A 109 -1.33 14.57 20.22
N LYS A 110 -2.28 15.10 21.00
CA LYS A 110 -2.06 15.82 22.27
C LYS A 110 -2.73 15.15 23.49
N GLY A 111 -3.14 13.88 23.40
CA GLY A 111 -3.82 13.16 24.48
C GLY A 111 -5.30 12.86 24.17
N SER A 112 -6.13 12.81 25.21
CA SER A 112 -7.51 12.27 25.23
C SER A 112 -8.53 12.97 24.32
N GLU A 113 -8.20 14.12 23.74
CA GLU A 113 -9.11 14.90 22.87
C GLU A 113 -9.38 14.24 21.50
N ILE A 114 -8.56 13.28 21.06
CA ILE A 114 -8.81 12.54 19.80
C ILE A 114 -10.05 11.66 19.89
N PHE A 115 -10.51 11.31 21.09
CA PHE A 115 -11.68 10.45 21.29
C PHE A 115 -13.03 11.20 21.22
N ALA A 116 -13.01 12.53 21.07
CA ALA A 116 -14.22 13.36 21.01
C ALA A 116 -14.25 14.21 19.73
N GLY A 117 -15.36 14.15 18.99
CA GLY A 117 -15.67 15.08 17.89
C GLY A 117 -15.22 14.66 16.49
N LYS A 118 -15.19 15.63 15.56
CA LYS A 118 -15.03 15.41 14.11
C LYS A 118 -13.71 14.72 13.73
N LEU A 119 -12.66 14.88 14.52
CA LEU A 119 -11.35 14.27 14.25
C LEU A 119 -11.40 12.75 14.37
N HIS A 120 -12.11 12.22 15.37
CA HIS A 120 -12.33 10.79 15.56
C HIS A 120 -13.07 10.16 14.37
N VAL A 121 -14.16 10.81 13.94
CA VAL A 121 -14.99 10.35 12.82
C VAL A 121 -14.19 10.35 11.52
N ASN A 122 -13.44 11.41 11.26
CA ASN A 122 -12.62 11.51 10.06
C ASN A 122 -11.47 10.50 10.06
N HIS A 123 -10.77 10.31 11.17
CA HIS A 123 -9.71 9.30 11.28
C HIS A 123 -10.26 7.89 11.04
N LYS A 124 -11.40 7.55 11.65
CA LYS A 124 -12.06 6.25 11.47
C LYS A 124 -12.50 6.04 10.03
N LYS A 125 -13.11 7.04 9.40
CA LYS A 125 -13.53 6.99 7.99
C LYS A 125 -12.32 6.78 7.07
N LEU A 126 -11.29 7.61 7.20
CA LEU A 126 -10.09 7.51 6.37
C LEU A 126 -9.35 6.19 6.60
N GLY A 127 -9.30 5.69 7.85
CA GLY A 127 -8.73 4.39 8.17
C GLY A 127 -9.43 3.23 7.45
N TYR A 128 -10.77 3.21 7.41
CA TYR A 128 -11.50 2.21 6.62
C TYR A 128 -11.28 2.36 5.12
N ILE A 129 -11.21 3.58 4.60
CA ILE A 129 -10.88 3.83 3.19
C ILE A 129 -9.47 3.30 2.88
N THR A 130 -8.49 3.52 3.76
CA THR A 130 -7.14 2.97 3.60
C THR A 130 -7.14 1.44 3.61
N ILE A 131 -7.89 0.78 4.51
CA ILE A 131 -7.99 -0.69 4.52
C ILE A 131 -8.59 -1.20 3.20
N ALA A 132 -9.68 -0.60 2.73
CA ALA A 132 -10.29 -0.96 1.45
C ALA A 132 -9.32 -0.74 0.28
N GLY A 133 -8.57 0.37 0.31
CA GLY A 133 -7.49 0.66 -0.63
C GLY A 133 -6.40 -0.41 -0.60
N GLN A 134 -5.93 -0.84 0.58
CA GLN A 134 -4.93 -1.91 0.72
C GLN A 134 -5.43 -3.24 0.14
N VAL A 135 -6.70 -3.59 0.38
CA VAL A 135 -7.31 -4.79 -0.23
C VAL A 135 -7.33 -4.65 -1.75
N TYR A 136 -7.79 -3.52 -2.27
CA TYR A 136 -7.79 -3.25 -3.71
C TYR A 136 -6.38 -3.35 -4.32
N THR A 137 -5.37 -2.72 -3.69
CA THR A 137 -3.99 -2.71 -4.21
C THR A 137 -3.34 -4.08 -4.11
N SER A 138 -3.67 -4.90 -3.10
CA SER A 138 -3.15 -6.27 -2.99
C SER A 138 -3.72 -7.19 -4.08
N VAL A 139 -5.02 -7.14 -4.33
CA VAL A 139 -5.66 -7.93 -5.39
C VAL A 139 -5.16 -7.50 -6.77
N SER A 140 -5.12 -6.19 -7.04
CA SER A 140 -4.62 -5.68 -8.32
C SER A 140 -3.12 -5.93 -8.52
N ALA A 141 -2.30 -5.85 -7.45
CA ALA A 141 -0.89 -6.24 -7.52
C ALA A 141 -0.72 -7.72 -7.87
N LEU A 142 -1.53 -8.59 -7.27
CA LEU A 142 -1.53 -10.02 -7.58
C LEU A 142 -1.85 -10.26 -9.05
N MET A 143 -2.87 -9.59 -9.59
CA MET A 143 -3.22 -9.70 -11.01
C MET A 143 -2.08 -9.23 -11.92
N VAL A 144 -1.51 -8.05 -11.66
CA VAL A 144 -0.38 -7.50 -12.43
C VAL A 144 0.81 -8.45 -12.38
N CYS A 145 1.20 -8.93 -11.19
CA CYS A 145 2.33 -9.82 -11.01
C CYS A 145 2.12 -11.17 -11.72
N THR A 146 0.92 -11.74 -11.61
CA THR A 146 0.57 -13.01 -12.27
C THR A 146 0.68 -12.89 -13.78
N MET A 147 0.10 -11.84 -14.37
CA MET A 147 0.16 -11.60 -15.82
C MET A 147 1.56 -11.23 -16.30
N ALA A 148 2.36 -10.55 -15.48
CA ALA A 148 3.70 -10.12 -15.84
C ALA A 148 4.73 -11.25 -15.81
N PHE A 149 4.60 -12.21 -14.88
CA PHE A 149 5.68 -13.15 -14.59
C PHE A 149 5.28 -14.63 -14.64
N PHE A 150 4.00 -14.96 -14.54
CA PHE A 150 3.55 -16.35 -14.34
C PHE A 150 2.64 -16.89 -15.45
N LEU A 151 2.06 -16.03 -16.29
CA LEU A 151 1.22 -16.38 -17.44
C LEU A 151 1.91 -15.98 -18.76
#